data_AF-A0A4R4SXI4-F1
#
_entry.id   AF-A0A4R4SXI4-F1
#
_cell.length_a   1.000
_cell.length_b   1.000
_cell.length_c   1.000
_cell.angle_alpha   90.00
_cell.angle_beta   90.00
_cell.angle_gamma   90.00
#
_symmetry.space_group_name_H-M   'P 1'
#
loop_
_entity.id
_entity.type
_entity.pdbx_description
1 polymer ?
#
loop_
_entity_poly.entity_id
_entity_poly.type
_entity_poly.pdbx_seq_one_letter_code
_entity_poly.pdbx_strand_id
1 'polypeptide(L)'
;MTEPLIAQMEFRWRSRDDLGAIASSFHHRGDFDRWNDRLTGYAAVSSRGWTAAAEARSSAVYLTFPDGMAALILRRRDPAALPLHGAQGHSFHGAGGDRLHLVARALICSARALTPADAIRIAASDVDGLLAQPPGRVASETTLETLRFHSLMSRAVPGEELERRAKRAAGLAPFLAAVLDDPKRAVTVIVPEAGIRAPLHESRALPLLWAAHHVLTPMLTDAAGHLMDGWQQSFSTCEAPLSGGDGRTALAVAFRDRALDAAPLHEGPRPVFPDVRLDPNDVVHIAANLLADAYLAFGDQSVSLIEKVVDGRAERMERINAVACSAAIADALAPAEDRPAQVSVRARQSPAHNQPGPVRVEPRPAPSAHHVPPAQPQAAPRRGDPYLVHLYRLLDEEREASRALRIMDWITARSKTGAGPDTAEYSAILQLVEHGGWFVDRVESLPDGPTRMADLLEPLFAADIGDDGLIEQMRRRSANGTGLPPVIADALGIVAARLKPERADWLARNFLAYALPSESQQPQPQPQPQQPRPQQLPLQADPFGDEVDPDLSRHNPPDNFGRHAEAGVDRRPLVFTVLCLPDELPTNVTRSLVWLSLVLFAAFVIMFLV
;
A
#
# COMPACT_ATOMS: atom_id res chain seq x y z
N MET A 1 -17.87 32.76 -21.83
CA MET A 1 -17.32 31.88 -20.78
C MET A 1 -16.06 32.52 -20.25
N THR A 2 -15.89 32.64 -18.94
CA THR A 2 -14.68 33.19 -18.31
C THR A 2 -13.56 32.14 -18.33
N GLU A 3 -12.32 32.58 -18.60
CA GLU A 3 -11.15 31.69 -18.60
C GLU A 3 -10.97 31.03 -17.22
N PRO A 4 -10.72 29.71 -17.13
CA PRO A 4 -10.41 29.05 -15.87
C PRO A 4 -9.13 29.60 -15.25
N LEU A 5 -9.19 29.91 -13.96
CA LEU A 5 -8.04 30.35 -13.17
C LEU A 5 -7.49 29.19 -12.34
N ILE A 6 -6.16 29.11 -12.24
CA ILE A 6 -5.44 28.08 -11.48
C ILE A 6 -4.80 28.74 -10.26
N ALA A 7 -5.26 28.35 -9.08
CA ALA A 7 -4.63 28.76 -7.84
C ALA A 7 -3.32 27.99 -7.61
N GLN A 8 -2.37 28.61 -6.91
CA GLN A 8 -1.07 28.03 -6.61
C GLN A 8 -0.80 27.97 -5.11
N MET A 9 -0.07 26.95 -4.67
CA MET A 9 0.54 26.87 -3.34
C MET A 9 1.94 26.27 -3.41
N GLU A 10 2.94 26.92 -2.80
CA GLU A 10 4.27 26.34 -2.62
C GLU A 10 4.40 25.72 -1.23
N PHE A 11 4.89 24.49 -1.18
CA PHE A 11 5.21 23.77 0.04
C PHE A 11 6.72 23.63 0.18
N ARG A 12 7.20 23.81 1.41
CA ARG A 12 8.61 23.66 1.79
C ARG A 12 8.73 22.98 3.13
N TRP A 13 9.84 22.29 3.32
CA TRP A 13 10.15 21.67 4.59
C TRP A 13 10.60 22.72 5.62
N ARG A 14 10.07 22.63 6.83
CA ARG A 14 10.39 23.43 8.02
C ARG A 14 10.68 22.47 9.18
N SER A 15 11.62 22.84 10.04
CA SER A 15 11.98 22.02 11.21
C SER A 15 10.86 21.91 12.25
N ARG A 16 10.02 22.95 12.38
CA ARG A 16 8.98 23.04 13.40
C ARG A 16 7.71 22.29 13.05
N ASP A 17 7.29 22.37 11.79
CA ASP A 17 5.97 21.93 11.33
C ASP A 17 6.07 20.87 10.20
N ASP A 18 7.26 20.30 9.98
CA ASP A 18 7.60 19.44 8.83
C ASP A 18 7.31 20.17 7.49
N LEU A 19 6.67 19.51 6.52
CA LEU A 19 6.33 20.12 5.25
C LEU A 19 5.03 20.94 5.36
N GLY A 20 5.04 22.22 4.96
CA GLY A 20 3.83 23.06 4.97
C GLY A 20 3.84 24.12 3.88
N ALA A 21 2.67 24.67 3.56
CA ALA A 21 2.54 25.74 2.58
C ALA A 21 3.23 27.02 3.09
N ILE A 22 4.05 27.61 2.25
CA ILE A 22 4.82 28.83 2.56
C ILE A 22 4.37 30.03 1.74
N ALA A 23 3.69 29.81 0.62
CA ALA A 23 3.25 30.85 -0.31
C ALA A 23 2.00 30.36 -1.03
N SER A 24 1.06 31.26 -1.35
CA SER A 24 -0.18 30.89 -2.03
C SER A 24 -0.74 32.03 -2.86
N SER A 25 -1.57 31.71 -3.85
CA SER A 25 -2.39 32.69 -4.56
C SER A 25 -3.78 32.87 -3.94
N PHE A 26 -4.12 32.15 -2.87
CA PHE A 26 -5.39 32.29 -2.18
C PHE A 26 -5.44 33.61 -1.39
N HIS A 27 -6.47 34.41 -1.64
CA HIS A 27 -6.71 35.64 -0.88
C HIS A 27 -7.50 35.40 0.41
N HIS A 28 -8.26 34.30 0.47
CA HIS A 28 -9.06 33.94 1.63
C HIS A 28 -8.35 32.88 2.48
N ARG A 29 -8.16 33.19 3.77
CA ARG A 29 -7.45 32.31 4.70
C ARG A 29 -8.09 30.93 4.85
N GLY A 30 -9.42 30.85 4.84
CA GLY A 30 -10.12 29.56 4.93
C GLY A 30 -9.87 28.64 3.73
N ASP A 31 -9.64 29.21 2.53
CA ASP A 31 -9.28 28.41 1.35
C ASP A 31 -7.82 27.94 1.44
N PHE A 32 -6.93 28.82 1.92
CA PHE A 32 -5.55 28.46 2.20
C PHE A 32 -5.46 27.31 3.20
N ASP A 33 -6.10 27.41 4.36
CA ASP A 33 -6.04 26.39 5.42
C ASP A 33 -6.62 25.07 4.90
N ARG A 34 -7.80 25.09 4.25
CA ARG A 34 -8.43 23.92 3.65
C ARG A 34 -7.51 23.21 2.65
N TRP A 35 -6.88 23.95 1.74
CA TRP A 35 -6.01 23.34 0.72
C TRP A 35 -4.65 22.92 1.26
N ASN A 36 -4.10 23.66 2.23
CA ASN A 36 -2.90 23.26 2.95
C ASN A 36 -3.11 21.91 3.63
N ASP A 37 -4.21 21.75 4.39
CA ASP A 37 -4.51 20.51 5.10
C ASP A 37 -4.73 19.34 4.12
N ARG A 38 -5.44 19.59 3.01
CA ARG A 38 -5.70 18.57 1.98
C ARG A 38 -4.44 18.12 1.25
N LEU A 39 -3.46 18.99 1.04
CA LEU A 39 -2.33 18.71 0.14
C LEU A 39 -1.00 18.43 0.85
N THR A 40 -0.87 18.78 2.13
CA THR A 40 0.38 18.63 2.89
C THR A 40 0.90 17.19 2.87
N GLY A 41 0.02 16.20 3.05
CA GLY A 41 0.39 14.78 3.01
C GLY A 41 0.93 14.29 1.67
N TYR A 42 0.60 14.99 0.58
CA TYR A 42 0.98 14.64 -0.79
C TYR A 42 2.15 15.47 -1.33
N ALA A 43 2.42 16.62 -0.72
CA ALA A 43 3.53 17.48 -1.08
C ALA A 43 4.89 16.86 -0.70
N ALA A 44 4.92 15.90 0.24
CA ALA A 44 6.12 15.18 0.60
C ALA A 44 6.52 14.18 -0.50
N VAL A 45 7.83 14.01 -0.72
CA VAL A 45 8.36 12.86 -1.46
C VAL A 45 8.47 11.70 -0.49
N SER A 46 8.15 10.48 -0.94
CA SER A 46 8.34 9.28 -0.13
C SER A 46 9.80 9.19 0.33
N SER A 47 10.02 9.47 1.61
CA SER A 47 11.34 9.41 2.27
C SER A 47 11.52 8.10 3.06
N ARG A 48 10.62 7.13 2.89
CA ARG A 48 10.66 5.86 3.62
C ARG A 48 11.44 4.82 2.83
N GLY A 49 12.47 4.27 3.47
CA GLY A 49 13.40 3.29 2.88
C GLY A 49 14.32 3.97 1.88
N TRP A 50 15.56 3.49 1.77
CA TRP A 50 16.56 3.98 0.81
C TRP A 50 16.21 3.53 -0.62
N THR A 51 14.98 3.85 -1.05
CA THR A 51 14.40 3.47 -2.34
C THR A 51 14.89 4.44 -3.42
N ALA A 52 15.02 3.96 -4.66
CA ALA A 52 15.28 4.83 -5.80
C ALA A 52 14.24 5.96 -5.94
N ALA A 53 12.99 5.73 -5.49
CA ALA A 53 11.94 6.74 -5.39
C ALA A 53 12.33 7.93 -4.51
N ALA A 54 12.95 7.66 -3.35
CA ALA A 54 13.45 8.72 -2.49
C ALA A 54 14.51 9.54 -3.23
N GLU A 55 15.37 8.93 -4.04
CA GLU A 55 16.42 9.62 -4.81
C GLU A 55 15.92 10.40 -6.04
N ALA A 56 14.65 10.29 -6.41
CA ALA A 56 14.11 10.95 -7.59
C ALA A 56 14.28 12.48 -7.51
N ARG A 57 14.81 13.07 -8.59
CA ARG A 57 15.03 14.52 -8.69
C ARG A 57 13.71 15.29 -8.74
N SER A 58 12.71 14.73 -9.39
CA SER A 58 11.36 15.30 -9.47
C SER A 58 10.29 14.22 -9.60
N SER A 59 9.07 14.59 -9.23
CA SER A 59 7.88 13.74 -9.32
C SER A 59 6.61 14.58 -9.34
N ALA A 60 5.48 13.95 -9.64
CA ALA A 60 4.18 14.63 -9.72
C ALA A 60 3.09 13.80 -9.05
N VAL A 61 2.09 14.47 -8.49
CA VAL A 61 0.87 13.86 -7.96
C VAL A 61 -0.32 14.62 -8.54
N TYR A 62 -1.23 13.92 -9.22
CA TYR A 62 -2.51 14.47 -9.66
C TYR A 62 -3.65 13.82 -8.89
N LEU A 63 -4.53 14.66 -8.35
CA LEU A 63 -5.65 14.26 -7.49
C LEU A 63 -6.93 14.90 -8.00
N THR A 64 -8.01 14.13 -7.97
CA THR A 64 -9.38 14.62 -8.15
C THR A 64 -10.16 14.51 -6.84
N PHE A 65 -11.05 15.47 -6.59
CA PHE A 65 -11.82 15.56 -5.35
C PHE A 65 -13.33 15.46 -5.62
N PRO A 66 -14.13 14.94 -4.66
CA PRO A 66 -15.59 14.81 -4.82
C PRO A 66 -16.33 16.13 -5.08
N ASP A 67 -15.73 17.27 -4.71
CA ASP A 67 -16.27 18.60 -4.93
C ASP A 67 -16.01 19.13 -6.36
N GLY A 68 -15.50 18.29 -7.26
CA GLY A 68 -15.23 18.65 -8.66
C GLY A 68 -13.94 19.45 -8.85
N MET A 69 -13.10 19.55 -7.81
CA MET A 69 -11.77 20.16 -7.89
C MET A 69 -10.70 19.12 -8.24
N ALA A 70 -9.57 19.61 -8.74
CA ALA A 70 -8.37 18.82 -8.98
C ALA A 70 -7.13 19.60 -8.52
N ALA A 71 -6.09 18.85 -8.15
CA ALA A 71 -4.79 19.39 -7.81
C ALA A 71 -3.67 18.61 -8.50
N LEU A 72 -2.73 19.32 -9.11
CA LEU A 72 -1.45 18.78 -9.56
C LEU A 72 -0.33 19.31 -8.69
N ILE A 73 0.39 18.42 -8.02
CA ILE A 73 1.53 18.74 -7.16
C ILE A 73 2.80 18.34 -7.91
N LEU A 74 3.63 19.32 -8.23
CA LEU A 74 4.96 19.12 -8.82
C LEU A 74 5.99 19.16 -7.71
N ARG A 75 6.65 18.03 -7.45
CA ARG A 75 7.66 17.88 -6.40
C ARG A 75 9.05 17.84 -7.01
N ARG A 76 10.03 18.48 -6.37
CA ARG A 76 11.43 18.45 -6.76
C ARG A 76 12.36 18.49 -5.56
N ARG A 77 13.56 17.95 -5.75
CA ARG A 77 14.72 18.18 -4.89
C ARG A 77 15.55 19.31 -5.51
N ASP A 78 15.53 20.48 -4.88
CA ASP A 78 16.29 21.66 -5.30
C ASP A 78 17.22 22.13 -4.17
N PRO A 79 18.52 21.79 -4.21
CA PRO A 79 19.51 22.28 -3.26
C PRO A 79 19.71 23.79 -3.30
N ALA A 80 19.34 24.44 -4.40
CA ALA A 80 19.45 25.88 -4.57
C ALA A 80 18.16 26.63 -4.18
N ALA A 81 17.17 25.93 -3.63
CA ALA A 81 15.96 26.50 -3.06
C ALA A 81 16.29 27.62 -2.06
N LEU A 82 15.55 28.75 -2.13
CA LEU A 82 15.69 29.84 -1.18
C LEU A 82 15.51 29.31 0.26
N PRO A 83 16.42 29.66 1.19
CA PRO A 83 16.32 29.23 2.56
C PRO A 83 15.13 29.91 3.25
N LEU A 84 14.40 29.14 4.06
CA LEU A 84 13.40 29.70 4.95
C LEU A 84 14.08 30.43 6.11
N HIS A 85 13.51 31.56 6.54
CA HIS A 85 14.02 32.30 7.71
C HIS A 85 14.05 31.38 8.93
N GLY A 86 15.20 31.27 9.60
CA GLY A 86 15.46 30.30 10.68
C GLY A 86 16.31 29.08 10.30
N ALA A 87 16.57 28.85 9.00
CA ALA A 87 17.45 27.77 8.55
C ALA A 87 18.96 28.11 8.59
N GLN A 88 19.32 29.37 8.81
CA GLN A 88 20.70 29.88 8.63
C GLN A 88 21.63 29.77 9.86
N GLY A 89 21.22 29.11 10.96
CA GLY A 89 22.00 29.11 12.21
C GLY A 89 22.53 27.77 12.71
N HIS A 90 22.08 26.65 12.16
CA HIS A 90 22.39 25.33 12.72
C HIS A 90 22.87 24.37 11.65
N SER A 91 24.06 23.83 11.83
CA SER A 91 24.58 22.67 11.11
C SER A 91 23.64 21.51 11.39
N PHE A 92 22.62 21.30 10.54
CA PHE A 92 21.64 20.24 10.72
C PHE A 92 22.28 18.87 10.39
N HIS A 93 23.01 18.31 11.36
CA HIS A 93 23.51 16.93 11.35
C HIS A 93 22.48 15.92 11.89
N GLY A 94 21.18 16.24 11.80
CA GLY A 94 20.08 15.42 12.32
C GLY A 94 19.23 14.76 11.24
N ALA A 95 18.39 13.79 11.65
CA ALA A 95 17.40 13.12 10.81
C ALA A 95 16.46 14.15 10.16
N GLY A 96 16.64 14.42 8.86
CA GLY A 96 15.85 15.42 8.12
C GLY A 96 16.66 16.41 7.28
N GLY A 97 18.00 16.45 7.39
CA GLY A 97 18.85 17.32 6.55
C GLY A 97 18.61 17.13 5.04
N ASP A 98 18.38 15.88 4.60
CA ASP A 98 18.07 15.55 3.21
C ASP A 98 16.72 16.10 2.71
N ARG A 99 15.85 16.54 3.62
CA ARG A 99 14.53 17.12 3.33
C ARG A 99 14.56 18.62 3.10
N LEU A 100 15.67 19.30 3.44
CA LEU A 100 15.83 20.75 3.24
C LEU A 100 15.67 21.17 1.77
N HIS A 101 16.01 20.26 0.85
CA HIS A 101 15.93 20.50 -0.59
C HIS A 101 14.54 20.18 -1.16
N LEU A 102 13.59 19.70 -0.36
CA LEU A 102 12.26 19.35 -0.86
C LEU A 102 11.42 20.59 -1.10
N VAL A 103 10.97 20.72 -2.34
CA VAL A 103 10.08 21.77 -2.80
C VAL A 103 8.91 21.12 -3.51
N ALA A 104 7.69 21.58 -3.25
CA ALA A 104 6.54 21.22 -4.05
C ALA A 104 5.71 22.44 -4.44
N ARG A 105 5.17 22.43 -5.65
CA ARG A 105 4.22 23.45 -6.12
C ARG A 105 2.92 22.76 -6.52
N ALA A 106 1.85 23.08 -5.81
CA ALA A 106 0.51 22.65 -6.15
C ALA A 106 -0.17 23.66 -7.10
N LEU A 107 -0.84 23.14 -8.12
CA LEU A 107 -1.70 23.83 -9.07
C LEU A 107 -3.12 23.32 -8.85
N ILE A 108 -4.04 24.21 -8.51
CA ILE A 108 -5.38 23.85 -8.03
C ILE A 108 -6.43 24.51 -8.93
N CYS A 109 -7.34 23.73 -9.49
CA CYS A 109 -8.41 24.21 -10.38
C CYS A 109 -9.60 23.24 -10.37
N SER A 110 -10.66 23.54 -11.11
CA SER A 110 -11.72 22.57 -11.36
C SER A 110 -11.19 21.39 -12.17
N ALA A 111 -11.65 20.17 -11.89
CA ALA A 111 -11.28 18.95 -12.63
C ALA A 111 -11.72 18.99 -14.10
N ARG A 112 -12.73 19.81 -14.43
CA ARG A 112 -13.15 20.08 -15.82
C ARG A 112 -12.14 20.89 -16.61
N ALA A 113 -11.34 21.72 -15.94
CA ALA A 113 -10.30 22.53 -16.56
C ALA A 113 -8.95 21.83 -16.49
N LEU A 114 -8.51 21.42 -15.30
CA LEU A 114 -7.26 20.69 -15.11
C LEU A 114 -7.53 19.18 -15.22
N THR A 115 -7.60 18.68 -16.45
CA THR A 115 -7.83 17.26 -16.73
C THR A 115 -6.57 16.42 -16.44
N PRO A 116 -6.68 15.08 -16.34
CA PRO A 116 -5.51 14.21 -16.21
C PRO A 116 -4.52 14.36 -17.38
N ALA A 117 -5.03 14.48 -18.61
CA ALA A 117 -4.20 14.73 -19.80
C ALA A 117 -3.41 16.04 -19.68
N ASP A 118 -4.05 17.12 -19.23
CA ASP A 118 -3.38 18.41 -19.00
C ASP A 118 -2.34 18.30 -17.88
N ALA A 119 -2.65 17.56 -16.82
CA ALA A 119 -1.73 17.33 -15.72
C ALA A 119 -0.48 16.53 -16.16
N ILE A 120 -0.64 15.53 -17.03
CA ILE A 120 0.47 14.78 -17.62
C ILE A 120 1.33 15.71 -18.49
N ARG A 121 0.73 16.56 -19.31
CA ARG A 121 1.45 17.56 -20.13
C ARG A 121 2.25 18.54 -19.28
N ILE A 122 1.64 19.06 -18.22
CA ILE A 122 2.31 19.94 -17.27
C ILE A 122 3.48 19.21 -16.60
N ALA A 123 3.27 17.98 -16.11
CA ALA A 123 4.31 17.19 -15.46
C ALA A 123 5.45 16.79 -16.42
N ALA A 124 5.17 16.67 -17.71
CA ALA A 124 6.15 16.39 -18.76
C ALA A 124 6.95 17.62 -19.19
N SER A 125 6.59 18.81 -18.70
CA SER A 125 7.23 20.07 -19.07
C SER A 125 8.37 20.41 -18.11
N ASP A 126 9.30 21.24 -18.58
CA ASP A 126 10.27 21.86 -17.68
C ASP A 126 9.57 22.89 -16.80
N VAL A 127 9.50 22.61 -15.50
CA VAL A 127 8.79 23.42 -14.51
C VAL A 127 9.41 24.82 -14.39
N ASP A 128 10.71 24.96 -14.63
CA ASP A 128 11.44 26.23 -14.53
C ASP A 128 11.04 27.19 -15.67
N GLY A 129 10.70 26.66 -16.86
CA GLY A 129 10.15 27.44 -17.98
C GLY A 129 8.61 27.59 -17.93
N LEU A 130 7.93 26.74 -17.17
CA LEU A 130 6.47 26.68 -17.13
C LEU A 130 5.86 27.75 -16.21
N LEU A 131 6.52 28.08 -15.10
CA LEU A 131 6.00 29.00 -14.08
C LEU A 131 6.79 30.31 -14.08
N ALA A 132 6.09 31.44 -13.95
CA ALA A 132 6.75 32.75 -13.90
C ALA A 132 7.74 32.86 -12.73
N GLN A 133 7.41 32.22 -11.60
CA GLN A 133 8.30 32.03 -10.46
C GLN A 133 8.54 30.53 -10.29
N PRO A 134 9.79 30.06 -10.52
CA PRO A 134 10.11 28.65 -10.38
C PRO A 134 9.90 28.15 -8.94
N PRO A 135 9.42 26.90 -8.75
CA PRO A 135 9.36 26.29 -7.42
C PRO A 135 10.76 26.21 -6.86
N GLY A 136 10.98 26.76 -5.66
CA GLY A 136 12.35 26.94 -5.15
C GLY A 136 12.65 28.40 -4.85
N ARG A 137 12.05 29.30 -5.62
CA ARG A 137 12.49 30.70 -5.75
C ARG A 137 11.55 31.71 -5.14
N VAL A 138 10.64 31.25 -4.27
CA VAL A 138 9.66 32.10 -3.60
C VAL A 138 9.97 32.19 -2.10
N ALA A 139 9.88 33.40 -1.55
CA ALA A 139 10.06 33.62 -0.11
C ALA A 139 8.80 33.23 0.68
N SER A 140 8.95 32.95 1.97
CA SER A 140 7.81 32.69 2.84
C SER A 140 6.83 33.87 2.84
N GLU A 141 5.54 33.56 2.93
CA GLU A 141 4.40 34.49 2.95
C GLU A 141 4.22 35.32 1.67
N THR A 142 4.92 34.96 0.59
CA THR A 142 4.74 35.61 -0.71
C THR A 142 3.36 35.26 -1.29
N THR A 143 2.64 36.28 -1.75
CA THR A 143 1.44 36.08 -2.57
C THR A 143 1.85 35.65 -3.98
N LEU A 144 1.44 34.44 -4.37
CA LEU A 144 1.66 33.93 -5.73
C LEU A 144 0.62 34.51 -6.69
N GLU A 145 1.01 34.71 -7.94
CA GLU A 145 0.06 35.07 -8.99
C GLU A 145 -0.89 33.89 -9.29
N THR A 146 -2.18 34.16 -9.49
CA THR A 146 -3.10 33.15 -10.01
C THR A 146 -2.84 32.95 -11.49
N LEU A 147 -2.66 31.71 -11.94
CA LEU A 147 -2.34 31.43 -13.34
C LEU A 147 -3.59 31.38 -14.21
N ARG A 148 -3.43 31.81 -15.45
CA ARG A 148 -4.41 31.59 -16.51
C ARG A 148 -4.18 30.24 -17.16
N PHE A 149 -5.25 29.43 -17.27
CA PHE A 149 -5.14 28.07 -17.78
C PHE A 149 -4.55 28.02 -19.20
N HIS A 150 -4.98 28.89 -20.11
CA HIS A 150 -4.48 28.89 -21.47
C HIS A 150 -2.99 29.25 -21.55
N SER A 151 -2.55 30.23 -20.75
CA SER A 151 -1.13 30.64 -20.67
C SER A 151 -0.22 29.58 -20.04
N LEU A 152 -0.76 28.71 -19.17
CA LEU A 152 -0.03 27.56 -18.67
C LEU A 152 0.11 26.50 -19.77
N MET A 153 -1.00 26.16 -20.42
CA MET A 153 -1.04 25.09 -21.43
C MET A 153 -0.30 25.44 -22.73
N SER A 154 -0.15 26.72 -23.07
CA SER A 154 0.66 27.16 -24.22
C SER A 154 2.17 26.99 -24.02
N ARG A 155 2.61 26.88 -22.76
CA ARG A 155 4.01 26.59 -22.38
C ARG A 155 4.23 25.11 -22.05
N ALA A 156 3.17 24.37 -21.78
CA ALA A 156 3.25 22.94 -21.55
C ALA A 156 3.60 22.19 -22.84
N VAL A 157 4.26 21.04 -22.70
CA VAL A 157 4.60 20.15 -23.80
C VAL A 157 3.35 19.83 -24.64
N PRO A 158 3.43 19.90 -25.98
CA PRO A 158 2.30 19.59 -26.85
C PRO A 158 1.92 18.10 -26.76
N GLY A 159 0.64 17.79 -26.95
CA GLY A 159 0.14 16.41 -26.86
C GLY A 159 0.80 15.49 -27.88
N GLU A 160 1.06 16.01 -29.09
CA GLU A 160 1.71 15.28 -30.19
C GLU A 160 3.13 14.81 -29.84
N GLU A 161 3.83 15.55 -28.97
CA GLU A 161 5.14 15.14 -28.45
C GLU A 161 4.99 13.93 -27.51
N LEU A 162 4.02 13.99 -26.60
CA LEU A 162 3.72 12.89 -25.68
C LEU A 162 3.23 11.65 -26.42
N GLU A 163 2.34 11.80 -27.39
CA GLU A 163 1.87 10.71 -28.26
C GLU A 163 3.07 10.02 -28.94
N ARG A 164 3.98 10.79 -29.55
CA ARG A 164 5.16 10.23 -30.23
C ARG A 164 6.10 9.51 -29.28
N ARG A 165 6.17 9.93 -28.02
CA ARG A 165 6.93 9.24 -26.97
C ARG A 165 6.20 7.99 -26.50
N ALA A 166 4.88 8.06 -26.37
CA ALA A 166 4.02 6.99 -25.90
C ALA A 166 4.00 5.81 -26.88
N LYS A 167 3.99 6.09 -28.18
CA LYS A 167 4.16 5.09 -29.26
C LYS A 167 5.47 4.31 -29.19
N ARG A 168 6.48 4.82 -28.47
CA ARG A 168 7.78 4.17 -28.27
C ARG A 168 7.93 3.54 -26.88
N ALA A 169 6.95 3.71 -26.00
CA ALA A 169 6.98 3.18 -24.65
C ALA A 169 6.49 1.71 -24.65
N ALA A 170 7.31 0.82 -24.08
CA ALA A 170 6.91 -0.56 -23.82
C ALA A 170 6.05 -0.66 -22.55
N GLY A 171 5.21 -1.70 -22.46
CA GLY A 171 4.46 -2.05 -21.25
C GLY A 171 3.02 -1.52 -21.18
N LEU A 172 2.47 -0.98 -22.27
CA LEU A 172 1.09 -0.51 -22.30
C LEU A 172 0.08 -1.65 -22.09
N ALA A 173 0.20 -2.76 -22.81
CA ALA A 173 -0.76 -3.87 -22.69
C ALA A 173 -0.84 -4.46 -21.27
N PRO A 174 0.27 -4.80 -20.57
CA PRO A 174 0.19 -5.27 -19.19
C PRO A 174 -0.43 -4.27 -18.23
N PHE A 175 -0.22 -2.96 -18.47
CA PHE A 175 -0.81 -1.92 -17.66
C PHE A 175 -2.33 -1.82 -17.89
N LEU A 176 -2.77 -1.81 -19.16
CA LEU A 176 -4.19 -1.82 -19.51
C LEU A 176 -4.91 -3.04 -18.95
N ALA A 177 -4.32 -4.23 -19.09
CA ALA A 177 -4.88 -5.47 -18.57
C ALA A 177 -5.14 -5.39 -17.06
N ALA A 178 -4.16 -4.90 -16.30
CA ALA A 178 -4.29 -4.78 -14.85
C ALA A 178 -5.38 -3.79 -14.42
N VAL A 179 -5.57 -2.69 -15.14
CA VAL A 179 -6.64 -1.71 -14.85
C VAL A 179 -8.01 -2.25 -15.27
N LEU A 180 -8.12 -2.89 -16.45
CA LEU A 180 -9.39 -3.40 -16.95
C LEU A 180 -9.95 -4.58 -16.12
N ASP A 181 -9.07 -5.40 -15.55
CA ASP A 181 -9.43 -6.51 -14.66
C ASP A 181 -10.13 -5.98 -13.39
N ASP A 182 -9.53 -4.98 -12.74
CA ASP A 182 -10.05 -4.38 -11.50
C ASP A 182 -9.82 -2.85 -11.41
N PRO A 183 -10.67 -2.02 -12.05
CA PRO A 183 -10.50 -0.56 -12.13
C PRO A 183 -10.50 0.16 -10.78
N LYS A 184 -11.17 -0.40 -9.77
CA LYS A 184 -11.18 0.13 -8.39
C LYS A 184 -9.86 -0.11 -7.64
N ARG A 185 -8.98 -0.98 -8.15
CA ARG A 185 -7.70 -1.32 -7.53
C ARG A 185 -6.57 -0.52 -8.16
N ALA A 186 -5.81 0.17 -7.31
CA ALA A 186 -4.65 0.92 -7.77
C ALA A 186 -3.58 0.01 -8.39
N VAL A 187 -2.96 0.46 -9.49
CA VAL A 187 -1.94 -0.30 -10.23
C VAL A 187 -0.59 0.41 -10.18
N THR A 188 0.45 -0.28 -9.69
CA THR A 188 1.82 0.23 -9.63
C THR A 188 2.66 -0.34 -10.77
N VAL A 189 3.11 0.51 -11.69
CA VAL A 189 3.98 0.09 -12.81
C VAL A 189 5.44 0.15 -12.41
N ILE A 190 6.09 -1.00 -12.44
CA ILE A 190 7.48 -1.14 -12.04
C ILE A 190 8.41 -0.61 -13.14
N VAL A 191 9.28 0.34 -12.78
CA VAL A 191 10.26 0.93 -13.70
C VAL A 191 11.71 0.77 -13.19
N PRO A 192 12.71 0.63 -14.09
CA PRO A 192 14.12 0.57 -13.71
C PRO A 192 14.57 1.81 -12.93
N GLU A 193 15.50 1.63 -11.99
CA GLU A 193 16.09 2.71 -11.19
C GLU A 193 16.60 3.90 -12.01
N ALA A 194 17.24 3.62 -13.15
CA ALA A 194 17.74 4.67 -14.03
C ALA A 194 16.63 5.63 -14.50
N GLY A 195 15.44 5.10 -14.78
CA GLY A 195 14.28 5.92 -15.18
C GLY A 195 13.62 6.69 -14.02
N ILE A 196 13.94 6.33 -12.77
CA ILE A 196 13.45 6.98 -11.54
C ILE A 196 14.37 8.13 -11.13
N ARG A 197 15.68 7.93 -11.27
CA ARG A 197 16.70 8.94 -11.00
C ARG A 197 16.74 10.04 -12.07
N ALA A 198 16.25 9.75 -13.28
CA ALA A 198 16.11 10.73 -14.35
C ALA A 198 15.09 11.82 -13.98
N PRO A 199 15.22 13.05 -14.52
CA PRO A 199 14.19 14.07 -14.42
C PRO A 199 12.82 13.53 -14.87
N LEU A 200 11.75 13.97 -14.21
CA LEU A 200 10.39 13.50 -14.51
C LEU A 200 10.00 13.66 -15.98
N HIS A 201 10.40 14.76 -16.63
CA HIS A 201 10.12 15.02 -18.03
C HIS A 201 10.78 14.02 -18.99
N GLU A 202 11.86 13.35 -18.57
CA GLU A 202 12.53 12.27 -19.31
C GLU A 202 11.95 10.89 -18.97
N SER A 203 11.17 10.79 -17.89
CA SER A 203 10.64 9.52 -17.41
C SER A 203 9.71 8.87 -18.44
N ARG A 204 9.84 7.54 -18.56
CA ARG A 204 8.93 6.71 -19.36
C ARG A 204 7.54 6.58 -18.76
N ALA A 205 7.36 6.95 -17.50
CA ALA A 205 6.07 6.88 -16.82
C ALA A 205 5.03 7.80 -17.46
N LEU A 206 5.40 9.05 -17.80
CA LEU A 206 4.46 10.02 -18.34
C LEU A 206 3.90 9.65 -19.73
N PRO A 207 4.71 9.19 -20.71
CA PRO A 207 4.17 8.68 -21.97
C PRO A 207 3.28 7.45 -21.82
N LEU A 208 3.60 6.55 -20.87
CA LEU A 208 2.75 5.38 -20.61
C LEU A 208 1.39 5.79 -20.02
N LEU A 209 1.40 6.75 -19.08
CA LEU A 209 0.19 7.33 -18.50
C LEU A 209 -0.66 8.06 -19.55
N TRP A 210 -0.01 8.76 -20.48
CA TRP A 210 -0.68 9.41 -21.60
C TRP A 210 -1.46 8.39 -22.44
N ALA A 211 -0.78 7.36 -22.96
CA ALA A 211 -1.42 6.31 -23.76
C ALA A 211 -2.55 5.61 -23.00
N ALA A 212 -2.29 5.22 -21.75
CA ALA A 212 -3.28 4.53 -20.95
C ALA A 212 -4.51 5.39 -20.69
N HIS A 213 -4.34 6.69 -20.39
CA HIS A 213 -5.47 7.58 -20.18
C HIS A 213 -6.35 7.70 -21.43
N HIS A 214 -5.74 7.85 -22.61
CA HIS A 214 -6.49 7.92 -23.88
C HIS A 214 -7.25 6.63 -24.18
N VAL A 215 -6.65 5.47 -23.90
CA VAL A 215 -7.28 4.16 -24.15
C VAL A 215 -8.34 3.82 -23.10
N LEU A 216 -8.06 4.06 -21.82
CA LEU A 216 -8.93 3.67 -20.72
C LEU A 216 -10.15 4.58 -20.59
N THR A 217 -10.05 5.85 -20.98
CA THR A 217 -11.19 6.80 -20.92
C THR A 217 -12.41 6.24 -21.64
N PRO A 218 -12.40 5.95 -22.95
CA PRO A 218 -13.58 5.40 -23.63
C PRO A 218 -14.00 4.02 -23.08
N MET A 219 -13.08 3.24 -22.50
CA MET A 219 -13.40 1.95 -21.89
C MET A 219 -14.14 2.07 -20.55
N LEU A 220 -13.81 3.09 -19.75
CA LEU A 220 -14.22 3.22 -18.35
C LEU A 220 -15.02 4.49 -18.07
N THR A 221 -15.52 5.18 -19.10
CA THR A 221 -16.54 6.24 -18.97
C THR A 221 -17.86 5.84 -19.60
N ASP A 222 -18.97 6.15 -18.94
CA ASP A 222 -20.30 5.98 -19.52
C ASP A 222 -20.56 6.98 -20.66
N ALA A 223 -21.72 6.86 -21.33
CA ALA A 223 -22.10 7.76 -22.42
C ALA A 223 -22.31 9.23 -21.98
N ALA A 224 -22.46 9.48 -20.67
CA ALA A 224 -22.56 10.81 -20.08
C ALA A 224 -21.18 11.35 -19.63
N GLY A 225 -20.10 10.57 -19.79
CA GLY A 225 -18.75 10.93 -19.38
C GLY A 225 -18.46 10.70 -17.91
N HIS A 226 -19.29 9.97 -17.17
CA HIS A 226 -19.01 9.58 -15.79
C HIS A 226 -18.12 8.36 -15.73
N LEU A 227 -17.20 8.35 -14.75
CA LEU A 227 -16.31 7.23 -14.49
C LEU A 227 -17.10 6.00 -13.98
N MET A 228 -16.75 4.83 -14.48
CA MET A 228 -17.40 3.55 -14.17
C MET A 228 -16.55 2.69 -13.22
N ASP A 229 -17.20 1.73 -12.54
CA ASP A 229 -16.55 0.65 -11.78
C ASP A 229 -15.53 1.11 -10.71
N GLY A 230 -15.72 2.32 -10.18
CA GLY A 230 -14.82 2.89 -9.18
C GLY A 230 -13.46 3.34 -9.74
N TRP A 231 -13.31 3.37 -11.07
CA TRP A 231 -12.15 3.98 -11.73
C TRP A 231 -12.05 5.45 -11.33
N GLN A 232 -10.84 5.93 -11.05
CA GLN A 232 -10.60 7.35 -10.88
C GLN A 232 -9.70 7.82 -12.02
N GLN A 233 -9.22 9.05 -11.97
CA GLN A 233 -8.22 9.51 -12.93
C GLN A 233 -7.08 10.22 -12.21
N SER A 234 -6.72 9.72 -11.03
CA SER A 234 -5.61 10.25 -10.22
C SER A 234 -4.31 9.53 -10.60
N PHE A 235 -3.17 10.18 -10.38
CA PHE A 235 -1.88 9.53 -10.52
C PHE A 235 -0.84 10.06 -9.54
N SER A 236 0.20 9.28 -9.33
CA SER A 236 1.44 9.78 -8.77
C SER A 236 2.60 9.30 -9.64
N THR A 237 3.79 9.85 -9.41
CA THR A 237 5.04 9.37 -9.98
C THR A 237 6.12 9.36 -8.88
N CYS A 238 7.15 8.54 -9.06
CA CYS A 238 8.25 8.33 -8.13
C CYS A 238 7.84 8.08 -6.67
N GLU A 239 6.76 7.32 -6.45
CA GLU A 239 6.35 6.87 -5.12
C GLU A 239 7.04 5.58 -4.70
N ALA A 240 7.32 5.43 -3.41
CA ALA A 240 7.62 4.12 -2.85
C ALA A 240 6.34 3.26 -2.85
N PRO A 241 6.44 1.94 -3.06
CA PRO A 241 5.30 1.04 -2.95
C PRO A 241 4.72 1.09 -1.52
N LEU A 242 3.38 0.98 -1.42
CA LEU A 242 2.65 1.02 -0.14
C LEU A 242 2.91 -0.19 0.75
N SER A 243 3.35 -1.32 0.17
CA SER A 243 3.66 -2.54 0.89
C SER A 243 4.99 -2.41 1.61
N GLY A 244 4.99 -2.61 2.94
CA GLY A 244 6.11 -2.44 3.87
C GLY A 244 7.29 -3.40 3.71
N GLY A 245 7.84 -3.54 2.49
CA GLY A 245 9.18 -4.08 2.27
C GLY A 245 10.26 -3.08 2.71
N ASP A 246 11.49 -3.54 2.92
CA ASP A 246 12.61 -2.75 3.45
C ASP A 246 13.13 -1.62 2.52
N GLY A 247 12.44 -1.37 1.41
CA GLY A 247 12.77 -0.34 0.44
C GLY A 247 14.09 -0.54 -0.31
N ARG A 248 14.84 -1.61 -0.03
CA ARG A 248 16.13 -1.90 -0.68
C ARG A 248 15.98 -2.76 -1.93
N THR A 249 14.86 -3.46 -2.07
CA THR A 249 14.52 -4.30 -3.24
C THR A 249 13.29 -3.80 -4.00
N ALA A 250 12.64 -2.74 -3.51
CA ALA A 250 11.35 -2.29 -3.99
C ALA A 250 11.53 -1.21 -5.09
N LEU A 251 11.42 -1.65 -6.34
CA LEU A 251 11.46 -0.84 -7.55
C LEU A 251 10.32 0.22 -7.52
N ALA A 252 10.64 1.49 -7.77
CA ALA A 252 9.63 2.54 -7.96
C ALA A 252 8.91 2.33 -9.32
N VAL A 253 7.68 2.75 -9.61
CA VAL A 253 6.89 3.93 -9.25
C VAL A 253 5.41 3.56 -9.31
N ALA A 254 4.59 4.08 -8.39
CA ALA A 254 3.13 3.96 -8.49
C ALA A 254 2.55 4.92 -9.53
N PHE A 255 1.73 4.43 -10.47
CA PHE A 255 0.46 5.09 -10.76
C PHE A 255 -0.47 4.74 -9.59
N ARG A 256 -1.35 5.65 -9.19
CA ARG A 256 -2.39 5.32 -8.22
C ARG A 256 -3.68 5.93 -8.67
N ASP A 257 -4.57 5.05 -9.07
CA ASP A 257 -5.87 5.43 -9.58
C ASP A 257 -6.92 5.68 -8.49
N ARG A 258 -6.51 6.27 -7.36
CA ARG A 258 -7.41 6.51 -6.24
C ARG A 258 -7.03 7.75 -5.45
N ALA A 259 -8.03 8.51 -5.04
CA ALA A 259 -7.98 9.45 -3.93
C ALA A 259 -7.44 8.67 -2.74
N LEU A 260 -6.32 9.14 -2.21
CA LEU A 260 -5.56 8.50 -1.14
C LEU A 260 -6.37 8.30 0.16
N ASP A 261 -7.56 8.91 0.27
CA ASP A 261 -8.48 8.81 1.41
C ASP A 261 -9.48 7.65 1.34
N ALA A 262 -9.54 6.93 0.22
CA ALA A 262 -10.44 5.79 0.09
C ALA A 262 -9.62 4.49 0.20
N ALA A 263 -9.72 3.80 1.33
CA ALA A 263 -9.04 2.52 1.55
C ALA A 263 -9.58 1.43 0.61
N PRO A 264 -8.75 0.65 -0.12
CA PRO A 264 -9.15 -0.68 -0.53
C PRO A 264 -9.02 -1.61 0.68
N LEU A 265 -10.09 -2.33 0.96
CA LEU A 265 -10.14 -3.49 1.84
C LEU A 265 -8.94 -4.41 1.53
N HIS A 266 -8.01 -4.54 2.49
CA HIS A 266 -7.04 -5.63 2.66
C HIS A 266 -5.98 -5.91 1.55
N GLU A 267 -6.14 -5.43 0.32
CA GLU A 267 -5.24 -5.72 -0.80
C GLU A 267 -4.57 -4.45 -1.32
N GLY A 268 -3.25 -4.32 -1.11
CA GLY A 268 -2.46 -3.20 -1.62
C GLY A 268 -2.48 -3.06 -3.16
N PRO A 269 -1.81 -2.02 -3.70
CA PRO A 269 -1.78 -1.77 -5.13
C PRO A 269 -1.17 -2.96 -5.89
N ARG A 270 -1.73 -3.29 -7.07
CA ARG A 270 -1.27 -4.40 -7.91
C ARG A 270 0.03 -4.02 -8.62
N PRO A 271 1.15 -4.74 -8.44
CA PRO A 271 2.36 -4.49 -9.20
C PRO A 271 2.22 -5.00 -10.64
N VAL A 272 2.70 -4.22 -11.61
CA VAL A 272 2.74 -4.55 -13.03
C VAL A 272 4.15 -4.36 -13.55
N PHE A 273 4.69 -5.40 -14.19
CA PHE A 273 5.99 -5.35 -14.84
C PHE A 273 5.76 -5.19 -16.35
N PRO A 274 6.35 -4.17 -16.99
CA PRO A 274 6.19 -3.89 -18.43
C PRO A 274 6.52 -5.06 -19.37
N ASP A 275 7.39 -5.97 -18.93
CA ASP A 275 7.88 -7.09 -19.74
C ASP A 275 7.09 -8.40 -19.52
N VAL A 276 6.03 -8.37 -18.70
CA VAL A 276 5.19 -9.55 -18.46
C VAL A 276 4.42 -9.91 -19.73
N ARG A 277 4.49 -11.20 -20.08
CA ARG A 277 3.66 -11.77 -21.13
C ARG A 277 2.25 -11.98 -20.62
N LEU A 278 1.29 -11.47 -21.37
CA LEU A 278 -0.13 -11.68 -21.09
C LEU A 278 -0.58 -13.06 -21.58
N ASP A 279 -1.51 -13.68 -20.85
CA ASP A 279 -2.16 -14.94 -21.26
C ASP A 279 -3.00 -14.71 -22.52
N PRO A 280 -2.69 -15.38 -23.65
CA PRO A 280 -3.43 -15.22 -24.89
C PRO A 280 -4.86 -15.79 -24.86
N ASN A 281 -5.24 -16.52 -23.81
CA ASN A 281 -6.59 -17.10 -23.68
C ASN A 281 -7.52 -16.28 -22.77
N ASP A 282 -6.99 -15.29 -22.07
CA ASP A 282 -7.77 -14.41 -21.21
C ASP A 282 -8.35 -13.24 -22.02
N VAL A 283 -9.67 -13.04 -21.93
CA VAL A 283 -10.36 -12.02 -22.72
C VAL A 283 -9.93 -10.59 -22.38
N VAL A 284 -9.59 -10.30 -21.12
CA VAL A 284 -9.08 -9.00 -20.68
C VAL A 284 -7.70 -8.77 -21.29
N HIS A 285 -6.87 -9.80 -21.30
CA HIS A 285 -5.53 -9.75 -21.89
C HIS A 285 -5.58 -9.58 -23.42
N ILE A 286 -6.48 -10.28 -24.11
CA ILE A 286 -6.70 -10.11 -25.55
C ILE A 286 -7.12 -8.67 -25.85
N ALA A 287 -8.12 -8.15 -25.14
CA ALA A 287 -8.57 -6.77 -25.30
C ALA A 287 -7.44 -5.77 -25.03
N ALA A 288 -6.67 -5.95 -23.95
CA ALA A 288 -5.57 -5.08 -23.59
C ALA A 288 -4.45 -5.05 -24.65
N ASN A 289 -4.13 -6.19 -25.27
CA ASN A 289 -3.19 -6.25 -26.39
C ASN A 289 -3.72 -5.50 -27.61
N LEU A 290 -4.97 -5.76 -28.02
CA LEU A 290 -5.57 -5.08 -29.17
C LEU A 290 -5.65 -3.56 -28.99
N LEU A 291 -5.98 -3.09 -27.77
CA LEU A 291 -6.00 -1.67 -27.45
C LEU A 291 -4.60 -1.05 -27.48
N ALA A 292 -3.61 -1.76 -26.93
CA ALA A 292 -2.22 -1.29 -26.97
C ALA A 292 -1.71 -1.20 -28.41
N ASP A 293 -1.97 -2.22 -29.23
CA ASP A 293 -1.60 -2.25 -30.65
C ASP A 293 -2.31 -1.15 -31.45
N ALA A 294 -3.60 -0.92 -31.19
CA ALA A 294 -4.36 0.18 -31.78
C ALA A 294 -3.74 1.55 -31.43
N TYR A 295 -3.34 1.75 -30.17
CA TYR A 295 -2.66 2.98 -29.77
C TYR A 295 -1.28 3.11 -30.41
N LEU A 296 -0.49 2.03 -30.49
CA LEU A 296 0.81 2.04 -31.15
C LEU A 296 0.69 2.42 -32.63
N ALA A 297 -0.32 1.90 -33.33
CA ALA A 297 -0.56 2.17 -34.75
C ALA A 297 -1.12 3.58 -35.00
N PHE A 298 -2.13 3.99 -34.24
CA PHE A 298 -2.93 5.19 -34.55
C PHE A 298 -2.72 6.36 -33.58
N GLY A 299 -2.09 6.13 -32.43
CA GLY A 299 -1.92 7.13 -31.38
C GLY A 299 -3.25 7.59 -30.82
N ASP A 300 -3.39 8.90 -30.60
CA ASP A 300 -4.61 9.47 -30.02
C ASP A 300 -5.83 9.27 -30.94
N GLN A 301 -5.63 9.03 -32.25
CA GLN A 301 -6.72 8.69 -33.17
C GLN A 301 -7.36 7.32 -32.89
N SER A 302 -6.70 6.46 -32.09
CA SER A 302 -7.29 5.20 -31.64
C SER A 302 -8.55 5.40 -30.80
N VAL A 303 -8.71 6.54 -30.12
CA VAL A 303 -9.88 6.84 -29.28
C VAL A 303 -11.17 6.72 -30.08
N SER A 304 -11.24 7.35 -31.25
CA SER A 304 -12.43 7.29 -32.13
C SER A 304 -12.75 5.88 -32.63
N LEU A 305 -11.74 5.00 -32.73
CA LEU A 305 -11.94 3.60 -33.09
C LEU A 305 -12.49 2.82 -31.89
N ILE A 306 -11.93 3.04 -30.71
CA ILE A 306 -12.39 2.41 -29.46
C ILE A 306 -13.82 2.82 -29.16
N GLU A 307 -14.15 4.11 -29.23
CA GLU A 307 -15.50 4.65 -29.01
C GLU A 307 -16.55 3.96 -29.89
N LYS A 308 -16.27 3.80 -31.19
CA LYS A 308 -17.18 3.06 -32.10
C LYS A 308 -17.36 1.61 -31.70
N VAL A 309 -16.31 0.97 -31.20
CA VAL A 309 -16.34 -0.44 -30.78
C VAL A 309 -17.04 -0.62 -29.44
N VAL A 310 -17.06 0.38 -28.57
CA VAL A 310 -17.73 0.30 -27.26
C VAL A 310 -19.09 0.99 -27.22
N ASP A 311 -19.46 1.71 -28.28
CA ASP A 311 -20.73 2.43 -28.38
C ASP A 311 -21.93 1.51 -28.08
N GLY A 312 -22.91 2.06 -27.35
CA GLY A 312 -24.10 1.35 -26.90
C GLY A 312 -23.88 0.26 -25.83
N ARG A 313 -22.66 0.06 -25.33
CA ARG A 313 -22.36 -0.95 -24.29
C ARG A 313 -22.27 -0.31 -22.92
N ALA A 314 -23.14 -0.75 -22.02
CA ALA A 314 -23.27 -0.17 -20.70
C ALA A 314 -22.31 -0.81 -19.68
N GLU A 315 -21.96 -2.08 -19.85
CA GLU A 315 -21.13 -2.80 -18.88
C GLU A 315 -19.68 -2.94 -19.33
N ARG A 316 -18.75 -2.88 -18.37
CA ARG A 316 -17.30 -3.03 -18.63
C ARG A 316 -16.96 -4.34 -19.33
N MET A 317 -17.52 -5.47 -18.89
CA MET A 317 -17.23 -6.76 -19.52
C MET A 317 -17.79 -6.86 -20.95
N GLU A 318 -18.93 -6.22 -21.25
CA GLU A 318 -19.44 -6.14 -22.62
C GLU A 318 -18.48 -5.35 -23.52
N ARG A 319 -17.92 -4.25 -23.01
CA ARG A 319 -16.92 -3.45 -23.72
C ARG A 319 -15.62 -4.23 -23.94
N ILE A 320 -15.13 -4.94 -22.93
CA ILE A 320 -13.94 -5.80 -23.03
C ILE A 320 -14.17 -6.89 -24.08
N ASN A 321 -15.29 -7.61 -24.03
CA ASN A 321 -15.64 -8.64 -25.00
C ASN A 321 -15.76 -8.06 -26.42
N ALA A 322 -16.36 -6.88 -26.56
CA ALA A 322 -16.51 -6.22 -27.85
C ALA A 322 -15.17 -5.86 -28.49
N VAL A 323 -14.23 -5.37 -27.69
CA VAL A 323 -12.86 -5.08 -28.14
C VAL A 323 -12.13 -6.38 -28.46
N ALA A 324 -12.17 -7.38 -27.58
CA ALA A 324 -11.50 -8.67 -27.78
C ALA A 324 -11.98 -9.39 -29.05
N CYS A 325 -13.25 -9.23 -29.42
CA CYS A 325 -13.85 -9.82 -30.62
C CYS A 325 -13.97 -8.84 -31.80
N SER A 326 -13.38 -7.65 -31.72
CA SER A 326 -13.60 -6.61 -32.72
C SER A 326 -12.81 -6.87 -34.01
N ALA A 327 -13.51 -7.33 -35.04
CA ALA A 327 -13.00 -7.37 -36.41
C ALA A 327 -12.58 -5.98 -36.91
N ALA A 328 -13.27 -4.90 -36.52
CA ALA A 328 -12.94 -3.54 -36.95
C ALA A 328 -11.54 -3.08 -36.53
N ILE A 329 -11.17 -3.30 -35.25
CA ILE A 329 -9.81 -3.05 -34.74
C ILE A 329 -8.79 -3.97 -35.42
N ALA A 330 -9.09 -5.27 -35.53
CA ALA A 330 -8.20 -6.23 -36.17
C ALA A 330 -7.91 -5.88 -37.64
N ASP A 331 -8.96 -5.56 -38.42
CA ASP A 331 -8.86 -5.16 -39.83
C ASP A 331 -8.12 -3.83 -40.00
N ALA A 332 -8.28 -2.89 -39.05
CA ALA A 332 -7.55 -1.64 -39.05
C ALA A 332 -6.04 -1.88 -38.84
N LEU A 333 -5.69 -2.81 -37.95
CA LEU A 333 -4.32 -3.21 -37.63
C LEU A 333 -3.67 -4.11 -38.70
N ALA A 334 -4.47 -4.75 -39.55
CA ALA A 334 -3.95 -5.61 -40.61
C ALA A 334 -3.00 -4.84 -41.55
N PRO A 335 -1.84 -5.42 -41.91
CA PRO A 335 -0.89 -4.78 -42.82
C PRO A 335 -1.56 -4.47 -44.16
N ALA A 336 -1.19 -3.34 -44.78
CA ALA A 336 -1.83 -2.84 -45.99
C ALA A 336 -1.81 -3.83 -47.18
N GLU A 337 -0.90 -4.80 -47.16
CA GLU A 337 -0.77 -5.85 -48.18
C GLU A 337 -1.85 -6.95 -48.07
N ASP A 338 -2.46 -7.14 -46.91
CA ASP A 338 -3.49 -8.17 -46.64
C ASP A 338 -4.91 -7.60 -46.55
N ARG A 339 -5.11 -6.31 -46.82
CA ARG A 339 -6.47 -5.74 -46.88
C ARG A 339 -7.20 -6.32 -48.10
N PRO A 340 -8.31 -7.08 -47.91
CA PRO A 340 -9.11 -7.50 -49.05
C PRO A 340 -9.58 -6.25 -49.78
N ALA A 341 -9.25 -6.15 -51.06
CA ALA A 341 -9.56 -5.01 -51.90
C ALA A 341 -11.07 -4.71 -51.81
N GLN A 342 -11.45 -3.75 -50.98
CA GLN A 342 -12.80 -3.21 -51.01
C GLN A 342 -12.94 -2.48 -52.34
N VAL A 343 -13.68 -3.12 -53.24
CA VAL A 343 -14.06 -2.60 -54.54
C VAL A 343 -14.93 -1.37 -54.32
N SER A 344 -14.29 -0.20 -54.25
CA SER A 344 -14.95 1.08 -54.41
C SER A 344 -15.34 1.25 -55.88
N VAL A 345 -16.58 0.88 -56.18
CA VAL A 345 -17.26 1.21 -57.43
C VAL A 345 -17.59 2.71 -57.43
N ARG A 346 -17.23 3.37 -58.56
CA ARG A 346 -17.52 4.77 -59.00
C ARG A 346 -16.66 5.89 -58.37
N ALA A 347 -16.12 6.85 -59.13
CA ALA A 347 -16.24 7.17 -60.54
C ALA A 347 -14.98 7.91 -61.04
N ARG A 348 -14.66 7.69 -62.31
CA ARG A 348 -13.64 8.38 -63.11
C ARG A 348 -13.69 9.91 -62.93
N GLN A 349 -12.54 10.53 -62.74
CA GLN A 349 -12.02 11.57 -63.63
C GLN A 349 -10.54 11.86 -63.30
N SER A 350 -9.64 11.43 -64.18
CA SER A 350 -8.31 12.02 -64.34
C SER A 350 -8.42 13.23 -65.27
N PRO A 351 -7.47 14.19 -65.21
CA PRO A 351 -6.31 14.05 -66.09
C PRO A 351 -4.95 14.40 -65.47
N ALA A 352 -3.97 13.57 -65.85
CA ALA A 352 -2.55 13.82 -66.16
C ALA A 352 -1.74 14.89 -65.41
N HIS A 353 -0.67 14.47 -64.72
CA HIS A 353 0.70 14.97 -65.01
C HIS A 353 1.81 14.13 -64.36
N ASN A 354 2.79 13.78 -65.19
CA ASN A 354 4.24 13.60 -64.95
C ASN A 354 4.75 12.59 -63.91
N GLN A 355 5.30 11.49 -64.44
CA GLN A 355 6.36 10.68 -63.83
C GLN A 355 7.66 11.49 -63.68
N PRO A 356 8.51 11.14 -62.69
CA PRO A 356 9.83 10.64 -63.06
C PRO A 356 10.34 9.44 -62.24
N GLY A 357 10.98 8.49 -62.95
CA GLY A 357 12.21 7.73 -62.63
C GLY A 357 12.39 6.98 -61.28
N PRO A 358 12.75 5.69 -61.29
CA PRO A 358 13.07 4.94 -60.06
C PRO A 358 14.50 5.22 -59.56
N VAL A 359 14.64 5.54 -58.27
CA VAL A 359 15.92 5.58 -57.55
C VAL A 359 16.22 4.18 -57.02
N ARG A 360 17.35 3.63 -57.44
CA ARG A 360 17.92 2.36 -56.98
C ARG A 360 18.54 2.57 -55.60
N VAL A 361 18.01 1.91 -54.57
CA VAL A 361 18.60 1.86 -53.22
C VAL A 361 19.40 0.57 -53.07
N GLU A 362 20.66 0.74 -52.69
CA GLU A 362 21.66 -0.31 -52.46
C GLU A 362 21.47 -0.94 -51.07
N PRO A 363 21.61 -2.28 -50.88
CA PRO A 363 21.37 -2.92 -49.59
C PRO A 363 22.55 -2.69 -48.63
N ARG A 364 22.24 -2.17 -47.45
CA ARG A 364 23.19 -2.03 -46.33
C ARG A 364 23.25 -3.34 -45.54
N PRO A 365 24.43 -3.88 -45.19
CA PRO A 365 24.53 -5.14 -44.45
C PRO A 365 24.17 -4.99 -42.98
N ALA A 366 23.56 -6.04 -42.42
CA ALA A 366 23.11 -6.14 -41.03
C ALA A 366 24.30 -6.21 -40.03
N PRO A 367 24.20 -5.57 -38.85
CA PRO A 367 25.20 -5.73 -37.79
C PRO A 367 24.99 -7.04 -37.02
N SER A 368 26.11 -7.72 -36.79
CA SER A 368 26.25 -8.99 -36.06
C SER A 368 25.72 -8.92 -34.63
N ALA A 369 25.05 -10.01 -34.21
CA ALA A 369 24.55 -10.21 -32.87
C ALA A 369 25.69 -10.25 -31.83
N HIS A 370 25.64 -9.36 -30.83
CA HIS A 370 26.42 -9.49 -29.62
C HIS A 370 25.78 -10.54 -28.71
N HIS A 371 26.54 -11.60 -28.43
CA HIS A 371 26.19 -12.67 -27.53
C HIS A 371 26.20 -12.14 -26.08
N VAL A 372 25.03 -12.06 -25.45
CA VAL A 372 24.89 -11.74 -24.02
C VAL A 372 25.08 -13.04 -23.22
N PRO A 373 25.99 -13.09 -22.22
CA PRO A 373 26.16 -14.30 -21.40
C PRO A 373 24.98 -14.48 -20.43
N PRO A 374 24.62 -15.74 -20.09
CA PRO A 374 23.47 -16.03 -19.24
C PRO A 374 23.68 -15.53 -17.80
N ALA A 375 22.62 -14.98 -17.21
CA ALA A 375 22.58 -14.51 -15.84
C ALA A 375 22.84 -15.66 -14.84
N GLN A 376 23.74 -15.41 -13.88
CA GLN A 376 24.00 -16.34 -12.79
C GLN A 376 22.83 -16.32 -11.76
N PRO A 377 22.47 -17.47 -11.17
CA PRO A 377 21.46 -17.54 -10.12
C PRO A 377 21.92 -16.76 -8.87
N GLN A 378 21.05 -15.91 -8.33
CA GLN A 378 21.28 -15.19 -7.07
C GLN A 378 21.49 -16.17 -5.91
N ALA A 379 22.57 -16.00 -5.16
CA ALA A 379 22.89 -16.81 -4.00
C ALA A 379 21.88 -16.58 -2.87
N ALA A 380 21.49 -17.66 -2.18
CA ALA A 380 20.66 -17.57 -0.98
C ALA A 380 21.28 -16.66 0.09
N PRO A 381 20.49 -15.88 0.85
CA PRO A 381 21.00 -14.96 1.86
C PRO A 381 21.84 -15.68 2.91
N ARG A 382 22.94 -15.05 3.32
CA ARG A 382 23.89 -15.57 4.32
C ARG A 382 23.34 -15.35 5.73
N ARG A 383 23.63 -16.27 6.67
CA ARG A 383 23.40 -16.11 8.12
C ARG A 383 24.14 -14.86 8.64
N GLY A 384 23.53 -14.11 9.56
CA GLY A 384 24.06 -12.86 10.12
C GLY A 384 23.40 -11.61 9.52
N ASP A 385 22.22 -11.24 10.04
CA ASP A 385 21.52 -10.01 9.65
C ASP A 385 21.55 -9.01 10.82
N PRO A 386 22.49 -8.05 10.83
CA PRO A 386 22.63 -7.10 11.94
C PRO A 386 21.44 -6.17 12.05
N TYR A 387 20.62 -6.10 11.00
CA TYR A 387 19.38 -5.34 11.00
C TYR A 387 18.30 -6.00 11.87
N LEU A 388 18.34 -7.32 12.05
CA LEU A 388 17.38 -8.02 12.89
C LEU A 388 17.51 -7.54 14.34
N VAL A 389 18.72 -7.46 14.89
CA VAL A 389 18.98 -6.92 16.24
C VAL A 389 18.47 -5.49 16.38
N HIS A 390 18.66 -4.67 15.35
CA HIS A 390 18.18 -3.29 15.36
C HIS A 390 16.64 -3.22 15.44
N LEU A 391 15.94 -4.09 14.72
CA LEU A 391 14.47 -4.16 14.77
C LEU A 391 13.95 -4.56 16.15
N TYR A 392 14.58 -5.53 16.82
CA TYR A 392 14.22 -5.87 18.21
C TYR A 392 14.46 -4.72 19.19
N ARG A 393 15.54 -3.95 18.99
CA ARG A 393 15.83 -2.77 19.81
C ARG A 393 14.80 -1.66 19.59
N LEU A 394 14.46 -1.37 18.33
CA LEU A 394 13.39 -0.43 18.01
C LEU A 394 12.06 -0.88 18.59
N LEU A 395 11.77 -2.19 18.57
CA LEU A 395 10.56 -2.72 19.17
C LEU A 395 10.55 -2.45 20.67
N ASP A 396 11.65 -2.71 21.38
CA ASP A 396 11.78 -2.47 22.82
C ASP A 396 11.53 -1.00 23.20
N GLU A 397 12.12 -0.07 22.44
CA GLU A 397 12.02 1.38 22.65
C GLU A 397 10.65 1.97 22.28
N GLU A 398 9.89 1.30 21.40
CA GLU A 398 8.63 1.82 20.87
C GLU A 398 7.44 1.63 21.83
N ARG A 399 6.69 2.73 22.03
CA ARG A 399 5.53 2.78 22.94
C ARG A 399 4.19 2.88 22.20
N GLU A 400 4.20 3.27 20.93
CA GLU A 400 2.99 3.39 20.12
C GLU A 400 2.62 2.03 19.48
N ALA A 401 1.43 1.50 19.79
CA ALA A 401 0.96 0.19 19.31
C ALA A 401 0.99 0.07 17.77
N SER A 402 0.65 1.14 17.05
CA SER A 402 0.66 1.17 15.57
C SER A 402 2.06 1.01 14.97
N ARG A 403 3.10 1.46 15.69
CA ARG A 403 4.50 1.37 15.26
C ARG A 403 5.11 0.03 15.67
N ALA A 404 4.78 -0.47 16.87
CA ALA A 404 5.16 -1.81 17.30
C ALA A 404 4.68 -2.88 16.31
N LEU A 405 3.43 -2.81 15.86
CA LEU A 405 2.89 -3.69 14.80
C LEU A 405 3.72 -3.67 13.52
N ARG A 406 4.11 -2.49 13.06
CA ARG A 406 4.94 -2.35 11.85
C ARG A 406 6.33 -2.95 12.01
N ILE A 407 6.94 -2.80 13.19
CA ILE A 407 8.25 -3.39 13.49
C ILE A 407 8.14 -4.93 13.52
N MET A 408 7.06 -5.48 14.10
CA MET A 408 6.78 -6.92 14.07
C MET A 408 6.58 -7.45 12.65
N ASP A 409 5.85 -6.73 11.80
CA ASP A 409 5.68 -7.10 10.37
C ASP A 409 7.05 -7.16 9.64
N TRP A 410 7.98 -6.25 9.97
CA TRP A 410 9.33 -6.26 9.40
C TRP A 410 10.18 -7.44 9.86
N ILE A 411 10.12 -7.78 11.15
CA ILE A 411 10.81 -8.98 11.68
C ILE A 411 10.28 -10.23 10.95
N THR A 412 8.97 -10.33 10.79
CA THR A 412 8.31 -11.43 10.05
C THR A 412 8.81 -11.55 8.62
N ALA A 413 8.79 -10.43 7.88
CA ALA A 413 9.13 -10.40 6.46
C ALA A 413 10.60 -10.81 6.22
N ARG A 414 11.53 -10.32 7.06
CA ARG A 414 12.95 -10.69 6.92
C ARG A 414 13.19 -12.17 7.20
N SER A 415 12.50 -12.71 8.19
CA SER A 415 12.64 -14.12 8.58
C SER A 415 12.13 -15.05 7.48
N LYS A 416 11.03 -14.68 6.80
CA LYS A 416 10.53 -15.39 5.60
C LYS A 416 11.51 -15.37 4.42
N THR A 417 12.36 -14.36 4.31
CA THR A 417 13.43 -14.33 3.30
C THR A 417 14.66 -15.14 3.68
N GLY A 418 14.63 -15.85 4.82
CA GLY A 418 15.75 -16.65 5.33
C GLY A 418 16.79 -15.84 6.11
N ALA A 419 16.48 -14.60 6.50
CA ALA A 419 17.34 -13.86 7.43
C ALA A 419 17.26 -14.50 8.81
N GLY A 420 18.41 -14.77 9.40
CA GLY A 420 18.53 -15.33 10.75
C GLY A 420 19.74 -14.74 11.45
N PRO A 421 19.68 -14.57 12.78
CA PRO A 421 20.78 -14.01 13.54
C PRO A 421 21.99 -14.96 13.52
N ASP A 422 23.19 -14.40 13.59
CA ASP A 422 24.38 -15.14 14.00
C ASP A 422 24.48 -15.26 15.54
N THR A 423 25.53 -15.89 16.06
CA THR A 423 25.68 -16.11 17.52
C THR A 423 25.71 -14.83 18.35
N ALA A 424 26.33 -13.77 17.83
CA ALA A 424 26.43 -12.49 18.55
C ALA A 424 25.09 -11.75 18.51
N GLU A 425 24.45 -11.74 17.35
CA GLU A 425 23.13 -11.14 17.13
C GLU A 425 22.04 -11.85 17.94
N TYR A 426 22.08 -13.18 17.97
CA TYR A 426 21.16 -14.02 18.72
C TYR A 426 21.21 -13.68 20.21
N SER A 427 22.43 -13.60 20.76
CA SER A 427 22.65 -13.25 22.16
C SER A 427 22.11 -11.86 22.50
N ALA A 428 22.29 -10.89 21.59
CA ALA A 428 21.76 -9.54 21.76
C ALA A 428 20.23 -9.49 21.72
N ILE A 429 19.59 -10.24 20.80
CA ILE A 429 18.13 -10.31 20.72
C ILE A 429 17.56 -10.96 21.98
N LEU A 430 18.14 -12.08 22.45
CA LEU A 430 17.69 -12.73 23.68
C LEU A 430 17.77 -11.81 24.90
N GLN A 431 18.80 -10.97 25.01
CA GLN A 431 18.92 -9.99 26.10
C GLN A 431 17.83 -8.91 26.01
N LEU A 432 17.52 -8.42 24.81
CA LEU A 432 16.48 -7.42 24.60
C LEU A 432 15.08 -7.97 24.94
N VAL A 433 14.78 -9.17 24.48
CA VAL A 433 13.49 -9.83 24.72
C VAL A 433 13.33 -10.16 26.21
N GLU A 434 14.41 -10.52 26.90
CA GLU A 434 14.41 -10.70 28.36
C GLU A 434 14.18 -9.39 29.12
N HIS A 435 14.87 -8.31 28.74
CA HIS A 435 14.69 -6.99 29.35
C HIS A 435 13.27 -6.43 29.14
N GLY A 436 12.73 -6.59 27.92
CA GLY A 436 11.42 -6.10 27.51
C GLY A 436 10.24 -7.02 27.87
N GLY A 437 10.45 -8.09 28.64
CA GLY A 437 9.37 -8.97 29.12
C GLY A 437 8.72 -9.85 28.04
N TRP A 438 9.45 -10.20 26.98
CA TRP A 438 8.99 -10.85 25.74
C TRP A 438 7.87 -10.11 25.01
N PHE A 439 7.64 -8.83 25.32
CA PHE A 439 6.60 -8.01 24.69
C PHE A 439 5.18 -8.59 24.81
N VAL A 440 4.94 -9.50 25.76
CA VAL A 440 3.66 -10.20 25.96
C VAL A 440 2.50 -9.23 26.09
N ASP A 441 2.60 -8.28 27.01
CA ASP A 441 1.54 -7.30 27.28
C ASP A 441 1.22 -6.46 26.04
N ARG A 442 2.22 -6.22 25.18
CA ARG A 442 2.04 -5.47 23.93
C ARG A 442 1.28 -6.32 22.93
N VAL A 443 1.67 -7.58 22.78
CA VAL A 443 1.14 -8.50 21.76
C VAL A 443 -0.25 -9.04 22.11
N GLU A 444 -0.54 -9.28 23.39
CA GLU A 444 -1.82 -9.81 23.86
C GLU A 444 -2.99 -8.87 23.52
N SER A 445 -2.74 -7.55 23.51
CA SER A 445 -3.74 -6.54 23.13
C SER A 445 -3.96 -6.39 21.61
N LEU A 446 -3.15 -7.05 20.79
CA LEU A 446 -3.17 -6.90 19.33
C LEU A 446 -4.02 -7.97 18.65
N PRO A 447 -4.59 -7.67 17.46
CA PRO A 447 -5.25 -8.67 16.65
C PRO A 447 -4.28 -9.82 16.33
N ASP A 448 -4.73 -11.06 16.57
CA ASP A 448 -3.95 -12.26 16.30
C ASP A 448 -2.62 -12.32 17.08
N GLY A 449 -2.67 -11.90 18.35
CA GLY A 449 -1.52 -11.88 19.28
C GLY A 449 -0.64 -13.14 19.24
N PRO A 450 -1.19 -14.37 19.28
CA PRO A 450 -0.39 -15.59 19.18
C PRO A 450 0.44 -15.68 17.90
N THR A 451 -0.13 -15.32 16.75
CA THR A 451 0.61 -15.30 15.47
C THR A 451 1.70 -14.24 15.48
N ARG A 452 1.43 -13.06 16.06
CA ARG A 452 2.42 -11.98 16.18
C ARG A 452 3.57 -12.33 17.12
N MET A 453 3.27 -13.00 18.22
CA MET A 453 4.29 -13.55 19.10
C MET A 453 5.08 -14.63 18.38
N ALA A 454 4.44 -15.50 17.60
CA ALA A 454 5.13 -16.53 16.81
C ALA A 454 6.10 -15.91 15.80
N ASP A 455 5.73 -14.81 15.15
CA ASP A 455 6.60 -14.08 14.21
C ASP A 455 7.87 -13.52 14.89
N LEU A 456 7.79 -13.13 16.17
CA LEU A 456 8.93 -12.70 16.98
C LEU A 456 9.78 -13.89 17.48
N LEU A 457 9.18 -15.06 17.65
CA LEU A 457 9.89 -16.24 18.15
C LEU A 457 10.60 -17.00 17.03
N GLU A 458 9.96 -17.13 15.87
CA GLU A 458 10.42 -17.89 14.71
C GLU A 458 11.90 -17.68 14.36
N PRO A 459 12.45 -16.45 14.33
CA PRO A 459 13.84 -16.23 13.90
C PRO A 459 14.85 -16.77 14.92
N LEU A 460 14.47 -16.80 16.20
CA LEU A 460 15.30 -17.36 17.27
C LEU A 460 15.34 -18.89 17.18
N PHE A 461 14.20 -19.52 16.93
CA PHE A 461 14.12 -20.97 16.80
C PHE A 461 14.71 -21.48 15.47
N ALA A 462 14.60 -20.71 14.40
CA ALA A 462 15.16 -21.06 13.09
C ALA A 462 16.69 -20.89 13.01
N ALA A 463 17.29 -20.11 13.92
CA ALA A 463 18.72 -19.80 13.91
C ALA A 463 19.61 -21.03 14.18
N ASP A 464 19.06 -22.07 14.83
CA ASP A 464 19.78 -23.32 15.13
C ASP A 464 21.02 -23.10 16.01
N ILE A 465 21.01 -22.05 16.83
CA ILE A 465 22.10 -21.59 17.71
C ILE A 465 21.53 -21.07 19.02
N GLY A 466 22.25 -21.27 20.14
CA GLY A 466 21.89 -20.71 21.44
C GLY A 466 20.67 -21.33 22.14
N ASP A 467 20.26 -22.52 21.70
CA ASP A 467 19.21 -23.39 22.24
C ASP A 467 19.15 -23.45 23.77
N ASP A 468 20.28 -23.66 24.45
CA ASP A 468 20.34 -23.77 25.91
C ASP A 468 19.92 -22.46 26.61
N GLY A 469 20.27 -21.31 26.02
CA GLY A 469 19.89 -20.00 26.53
C GLY A 469 18.39 -19.75 26.43
N LEU A 470 17.79 -20.16 25.31
CA LEU A 470 16.34 -20.07 25.08
C LEU A 470 15.57 -20.99 26.04
N ILE A 471 16.04 -22.22 26.22
CA ILE A 471 15.49 -23.18 27.18
C ILE A 471 15.56 -22.60 28.60
N GLU A 472 16.71 -22.08 29.02
CA GLU A 472 16.88 -21.51 30.35
C GLU A 472 16.00 -20.27 30.56
N GLN A 473 15.86 -19.40 29.57
CA GLN A 473 14.96 -18.24 29.68
C GLN A 473 13.49 -18.65 29.83
N MET A 474 13.00 -19.60 29.03
CA MET A 474 11.62 -20.11 29.15
C MET A 474 11.40 -20.86 30.46
N ARG A 475 12.40 -21.63 30.93
CA ARG A 475 12.38 -22.30 32.23
C ARG A 475 12.28 -21.29 33.37
N ARG A 476 13.13 -20.25 33.39
CA ARG A 476 13.09 -19.19 34.41
C ARG A 476 11.74 -18.50 34.44
N ARG A 477 11.13 -18.26 33.28
CA ARG A 477 9.80 -17.65 33.19
C ARG A 477 8.70 -18.57 33.74
N SER A 478 8.76 -19.86 33.43
CA SER A 478 7.83 -20.87 33.95
C SER A 478 8.00 -21.09 35.47
N ALA A 479 9.24 -21.06 35.98
CA ALA A 479 9.57 -21.27 37.39
C ALA A 479 9.02 -20.20 38.34
N ASN A 480 8.65 -19.02 37.85
CA ASN A 480 8.01 -17.96 38.64
C ASN A 480 6.54 -18.26 39.00
N GLY A 481 6.03 -19.46 38.70
CA GLY A 481 4.82 -20.02 39.30
C GLY A 481 3.52 -19.80 38.51
N THR A 482 3.55 -19.06 37.40
CA THR A 482 2.36 -18.77 36.58
C THR A 482 2.29 -19.54 35.25
N GLY A 483 3.26 -20.41 34.98
CA GLY A 483 3.41 -21.03 33.66
C GLY A 483 3.82 -20.03 32.56
N LEU A 484 3.92 -20.48 31.32
CA LEU A 484 4.08 -19.57 30.19
C LEU A 484 2.77 -18.79 29.94
N PRO A 485 2.82 -17.48 29.65
CA PRO A 485 1.65 -16.74 29.21
C PRO A 485 0.95 -17.44 28.03
N PRO A 486 -0.40 -17.48 27.98
CA PRO A 486 -1.15 -18.19 26.94
C PRO A 486 -0.72 -17.80 25.52
N VAL A 487 -0.50 -16.50 25.28
CA VAL A 487 -0.04 -15.99 23.98
C VAL A 487 1.32 -16.56 23.56
N ILE A 488 2.23 -16.84 24.51
CA ILE A 488 3.52 -17.49 24.23
C ILE A 488 3.31 -18.98 23.98
N ALA A 489 2.48 -19.65 24.79
CA ALA A 489 2.19 -21.07 24.63
C ALA A 489 1.56 -21.37 23.25
N ASP A 490 0.57 -20.58 22.85
CA ASP A 490 -0.09 -20.69 21.54
C ASP A 490 0.87 -20.37 20.39
N ALA A 491 1.70 -19.33 20.56
CA ALA A 491 2.73 -18.96 19.60
C ALA A 491 3.74 -20.08 19.36
N LEU A 492 4.16 -20.81 20.40
CA LEU A 492 5.07 -21.96 20.26
C LEU A 492 4.46 -23.07 19.39
N GLY A 493 3.15 -23.30 19.48
CA GLY A 493 2.44 -24.21 18.59
C GLY A 493 2.48 -23.76 17.13
N ILE A 494 2.30 -22.46 16.88
CA ILE A 494 2.39 -21.86 15.55
C ILE A 494 3.82 -21.94 15.00
N VAL A 495 4.83 -21.63 15.82
CA VAL A 495 6.25 -21.72 15.43
C VAL A 495 6.61 -23.16 15.06
N ALA A 496 6.18 -24.15 15.86
CA ALA A 496 6.44 -25.56 15.57
C ALA A 496 5.91 -25.98 14.19
N ALA A 497 4.74 -25.47 13.79
CA ALA A 497 4.15 -25.76 12.47
C ALA A 497 4.94 -25.13 11.30
N ARG A 498 5.77 -24.10 11.55
CA ARG A 498 6.54 -23.39 10.52
C ARG A 498 7.98 -23.88 10.38
N LEU A 499 8.52 -24.51 11.41
CA LEU A 499 9.89 -25.00 11.43
C LEU A 499 10.05 -26.30 10.64
N LYS A 500 11.31 -26.63 10.29
CA LYS A 500 11.65 -27.95 9.76
C LYS A 500 11.25 -29.04 10.78
N PRO A 501 10.84 -30.25 10.34
CA PRO A 501 10.36 -31.30 11.23
C PRO A 501 11.29 -31.59 12.42
N GLU A 502 12.59 -31.72 12.19
CA GLU A 502 13.59 -31.97 13.25
C GLU A 502 13.63 -30.85 14.30
N ARG A 503 13.42 -29.60 13.88
CA ARG A 503 13.37 -28.45 14.79
C ARG A 503 12.03 -28.27 15.47
N ALA A 504 10.93 -28.62 14.80
CA ALA A 504 9.62 -28.72 15.43
C ALA A 504 9.63 -29.77 16.56
N ASP A 505 10.20 -30.95 16.32
CA ASP A 505 10.35 -32.01 17.32
C ASP A 505 11.24 -31.60 18.49
N TRP A 506 12.33 -30.88 18.20
CA TRP A 506 13.17 -30.31 19.25
C TRP A 506 12.41 -29.28 20.10
N LEU A 507 11.66 -28.37 19.47
CA LEU A 507 10.85 -27.37 20.17
C LEU A 507 9.81 -28.06 21.06
N ALA A 508 9.08 -29.03 20.51
CA ALA A 508 8.11 -29.81 21.27
C ALA A 508 8.74 -30.52 22.48
N ARG A 509 9.86 -31.23 22.31
CA ARG A 509 10.51 -31.93 23.43
C ARG A 509 10.99 -31.01 24.54
N ASN A 510 11.47 -29.82 24.20
CA ASN A 510 12.12 -28.93 25.16
C ASN A 510 11.17 -27.89 25.77
N PHE A 511 10.07 -27.55 25.10
CA PHE A 511 9.18 -26.47 25.54
C PHE A 511 7.72 -26.89 25.79
N LEU A 512 7.26 -28.05 25.32
CA LEU A 512 5.89 -28.52 25.55
C LEU A 512 5.57 -28.66 27.05
N ALA A 513 6.56 -29.06 27.85
CA ALA A 513 6.44 -29.17 29.31
C ALA A 513 6.14 -27.82 30.01
N TYR A 514 6.49 -26.69 29.39
CA TYR A 514 6.21 -25.36 29.92
C TYR A 514 4.91 -24.75 29.38
N ALA A 515 4.42 -25.25 28.23
CA ALA A 515 3.18 -24.79 27.58
C ALA A 515 1.92 -25.45 28.17
N LEU A 516 2.06 -26.61 28.83
CA LEU A 516 0.97 -27.29 29.52
C LEU A 516 0.93 -26.86 30.99
N PRO A 517 -0.25 -26.47 31.54
CA PRO A 517 -0.37 -26.18 32.97
C PRO A 517 -0.03 -27.45 33.78
N SER A 518 0.94 -27.34 34.69
CA SER A 518 1.33 -28.46 35.56
C SER A 518 0.18 -28.82 36.51
N GLU A 519 -0.30 -30.07 36.46
CA GLU A 519 -1.39 -30.60 37.31
C GLU A 519 -1.13 -30.41 38.83
N SER A 520 0.12 -30.18 39.24
CA SER A 520 0.51 -29.87 40.62
C SER A 520 0.06 -28.49 41.13
N GLN A 521 -0.65 -27.69 40.33
CA GLN A 521 -1.23 -26.40 40.73
C GLN A 521 -2.75 -26.41 40.93
N GLN A 522 -3.38 -27.57 41.13
CA GLN A 522 -4.70 -27.58 41.78
C GLN A 522 -4.52 -27.21 43.27
N PRO A 523 -5.13 -26.12 43.77
CA PRO A 523 -4.99 -25.74 45.16
C PRO A 523 -5.55 -26.86 46.06
N GLN A 524 -4.72 -27.36 46.99
CA GLN A 524 -5.16 -28.31 48.00
C GLN A 524 -6.34 -27.71 48.79
N PRO A 525 -7.45 -28.46 48.96
CA PRO A 525 -8.58 -27.99 49.75
C PRO A 525 -8.17 -27.90 51.23
N GLN A 526 -8.18 -26.68 51.78
CA GLN A 526 -7.98 -26.47 53.21
C GLN A 526 -9.27 -26.75 54.01
N PRO A 527 -9.13 -27.22 55.26
CA PRO A 527 -10.20 -27.87 56.04
C PRO A 527 -11.28 -26.90 56.52
N GLN A 528 -12.52 -27.40 56.54
CA GLN A 528 -13.70 -26.71 57.08
C GLN A 528 -13.56 -26.40 58.59
N PRO A 529 -13.90 -25.17 59.05
CA PRO A 529 -14.11 -24.87 60.46
C PRO A 529 -15.52 -25.25 60.92
N GLN A 530 -15.60 -25.69 62.17
CA GLN A 530 -16.81 -26.11 62.88
C GLN A 530 -17.83 -24.95 63.05
N GLN A 531 -19.11 -25.27 62.90
CA GLN A 531 -20.25 -24.40 63.21
C GLN A 531 -20.29 -23.97 64.69
N PRO A 532 -20.59 -22.70 65.01
CA PRO A 532 -21.10 -22.31 66.33
C PRO A 532 -22.63 -22.40 66.39
N ARG A 533 -23.13 -22.88 67.53
CA ARG A 533 -24.55 -22.90 67.92
C ARG A 533 -25.10 -21.49 68.17
N PRO A 534 -26.44 -21.30 68.11
CA PRO A 534 -27.09 -19.99 68.10
C PRO A 534 -27.21 -19.36 69.49
N GLN A 535 -27.15 -18.03 69.55
CA GLN A 535 -27.65 -17.24 70.68
C GLN A 535 -28.57 -16.13 70.19
N GLN A 536 -29.49 -15.79 71.08
CA GLN A 536 -30.77 -15.14 70.88
C GLN A 536 -30.69 -13.61 70.76
N LEU A 537 -31.69 -13.02 70.10
CA LEU A 537 -32.05 -11.60 70.11
C LEU A 537 -32.29 -11.05 71.53
N PRO A 538 -32.11 -9.72 71.73
CA PRO A 538 -33.27 -8.83 71.92
C PRO A 538 -33.18 -7.55 71.08
N LEU A 539 -34.25 -7.13 70.38
CA LEU A 539 -35.34 -6.23 70.81
C LEU A 539 -34.98 -4.73 70.90
N GLN A 540 -35.62 -3.98 69.96
CA GLN A 540 -36.33 -2.71 70.13
C GLN A 540 -35.64 -1.33 70.17
N ALA A 541 -36.28 -0.43 69.37
CA ALA A 541 -36.60 0.98 69.59
C ALA A 541 -35.80 2.07 68.82
N ASP A 542 -36.42 2.53 67.71
CA ASP A 542 -36.72 3.92 67.27
C ASP A 542 -36.43 5.11 68.24
N PRO A 543 -36.57 6.40 67.81
CA PRO A 543 -36.09 7.12 66.60
C PRO A 543 -35.61 8.58 66.95
N PHE A 544 -35.52 9.49 65.96
CA PHE A 544 -35.18 10.95 65.99
C PHE A 544 -33.67 11.29 66.01
N GLY A 545 -33.15 12.31 65.31
CA GLY A 545 -33.73 13.34 64.45
C GLY A 545 -32.63 14.28 63.88
N ASP A 546 -33.01 15.04 62.86
CA ASP A 546 -32.62 16.40 62.46
C ASP A 546 -31.17 16.88 62.19
N GLU A 547 -31.07 17.49 61.00
CA GLU A 547 -30.49 18.80 60.66
C GLU A 547 -28.98 19.02 60.32
N VAL A 548 -28.79 19.49 59.06
CA VAL A 548 -28.05 20.70 58.61
C VAL A 548 -26.52 20.64 58.39
N ASP A 549 -26.17 20.52 57.09
CA ASP A 549 -25.36 21.47 56.27
C ASP A 549 -23.81 21.54 56.49
N PRO A 550 -23.03 22.24 55.63
CA PRO A 550 -22.24 21.57 54.59
C PRO A 550 -20.74 21.94 54.62
N ASP A 551 -20.04 21.40 53.63
CA ASP A 551 -18.86 21.98 52.98
C ASP A 551 -17.45 21.52 53.43
N LEU A 552 -16.59 21.51 52.41
CA LEU A 552 -15.13 21.52 52.43
C LEU A 552 -14.37 20.22 52.69
N SER A 553 -14.06 19.60 51.53
CA SER A 553 -12.70 19.58 50.98
C SER A 553 -11.83 18.33 51.15
N ARG A 554 -11.46 17.82 49.96
CA ARG A 554 -10.18 17.22 49.57
C ARG A 554 -9.79 15.90 50.25
N HIS A 555 -10.19 14.83 49.57
CA HIS A 555 -9.58 13.51 49.67
C HIS A 555 -8.16 13.48 49.10
N ASN A 556 -7.30 12.79 49.84
CA ASN A 556 -6.25 11.91 49.32
C ASN A 556 -6.33 10.56 50.09
N PRO A 557 -5.70 9.49 49.58
CA PRO A 557 -6.21 8.11 49.52
C PRO A 557 -5.70 7.26 50.72
N PRO A 558 -5.88 5.91 50.88
CA PRO A 558 -5.40 4.86 49.95
C PRO A 558 -6.14 3.49 49.94
N ASP A 559 -5.77 2.66 48.97
CA ASP A 559 -5.50 1.20 48.99
C ASP A 559 -6.32 0.21 49.86
N ASN A 560 -6.85 -0.78 49.13
CA ASN A 560 -6.58 -2.22 49.25
C ASN A 560 -7.51 -3.22 50.01
N PHE A 561 -7.77 -4.31 49.26
CA PHE A 561 -8.04 -5.72 49.61
C PHE A 561 -9.39 -6.14 50.23
N GLY A 562 -10.03 -7.15 49.61
CA GLY A 562 -10.46 -8.34 50.35
C GLY A 562 -11.83 -8.98 50.08
N ARG A 563 -11.95 -9.73 48.97
CA ARG A 563 -12.46 -11.12 48.84
C ARG A 563 -13.76 -11.64 49.55
N HIS A 564 -14.59 -12.23 48.67
CA HIS A 564 -15.26 -13.56 48.68
C HIS A 564 -16.51 -13.86 49.53
N ALA A 565 -17.52 -14.42 48.85
CA ALA A 565 -18.13 -15.72 49.20
C ALA A 565 -18.77 -16.40 47.97
N GLU A 566 -18.50 -17.69 47.80
CA GLU A 566 -19.08 -18.64 46.84
C GLU A 566 -20.26 -19.43 47.44
N ALA A 567 -21.16 -19.93 46.58
CA ALA A 567 -21.81 -21.25 46.64
C ALA A 567 -22.69 -21.39 45.36
N GLY A 568 -22.85 -22.52 44.68
CA GLY A 568 -22.42 -23.89 44.88
C GLY A 568 -22.61 -24.68 43.57
N VAL A 569 -22.02 -25.87 43.56
CA VAL A 569 -21.78 -26.75 42.41
C VAL A 569 -23.01 -27.58 42.07
N ASP A 570 -23.28 -27.78 40.77
CA ASP A 570 -24.01 -28.95 40.31
C ASP A 570 -23.33 -29.58 39.08
N ARG A 571 -23.16 -30.91 39.12
CA ARG A 571 -22.30 -31.70 38.22
C ARG A 571 -23.10 -32.25 37.05
N ARG A 572 -22.68 -31.98 35.79
CA ARG A 572 -23.06 -32.76 34.58
C ARG A 572 -21.91 -32.83 33.55
N PRO A 573 -21.84 -33.90 32.73
CA PRO A 573 -20.61 -34.32 32.04
C PRO A 573 -20.27 -33.57 30.73
N LEU A 574 -18.97 -33.45 30.49
CA LEU A 574 -18.27 -32.97 29.29
C LEU A 574 -18.67 -33.72 28.00
N VAL A 575 -19.68 -33.26 27.25
CA VAL A 575 -19.83 -33.56 25.80
C VAL A 575 -20.49 -32.42 24.97
N PHE A 576 -21.07 -31.37 25.55
CA PHE A 576 -21.79 -30.34 24.76
C PHE A 576 -21.42 -28.91 25.17
N THR A 577 -20.34 -28.35 24.64
CA THR A 577 -20.13 -26.87 24.62
C THR A 577 -19.19 -26.46 23.48
N VAL A 578 -19.50 -26.89 22.26
CA VAL A 578 -19.03 -26.23 21.02
C VAL A 578 -20.30 -26.02 20.21
N LEU A 579 -20.55 -24.78 19.78
CA LEU A 579 -21.75 -24.26 19.10
C LEU A 579 -22.83 -23.65 20.01
N CYS A 580 -22.59 -22.43 20.49
CA CYS A 580 -23.66 -21.47 20.72
C CYS A 580 -23.75 -20.57 19.48
N LEU A 581 -24.63 -20.92 18.55
CA LEU A 581 -25.10 -20.01 17.49
C LEU A 581 -26.37 -19.30 17.99
N PRO A 582 -26.61 -18.03 17.62
CA PRO A 582 -27.81 -17.30 18.01
C PRO A 582 -29.08 -17.96 17.46
N ASP A 583 -30.19 -17.84 18.22
CA ASP A 583 -31.45 -18.58 18.02
C ASP A 583 -32.18 -18.32 16.68
N GLU A 584 -31.73 -17.36 15.86
CA GLU A 584 -32.31 -17.13 14.53
C GLU A 584 -31.19 -16.90 13.50
N LEU A 585 -30.77 -17.98 12.85
CA LEU A 585 -29.97 -17.90 11.63
C LEU A 585 -30.89 -17.80 10.40
N PRO A 586 -30.57 -16.92 9.43
CA PRO A 586 -31.28 -16.86 8.16
C PRO A 586 -31.33 -18.25 7.52
N THR A 587 -32.47 -18.63 6.92
CA THR A 587 -32.71 -19.95 6.32
C THR A 587 -31.63 -20.37 5.30
N ASN A 588 -31.00 -19.39 4.65
CA ASN A 588 -29.90 -19.60 3.72
C ASN A 588 -28.59 -20.03 4.40
N VAL A 589 -28.32 -19.55 5.61
CA VAL A 589 -27.13 -19.94 6.41
C VAL A 589 -27.30 -21.35 6.97
N THR A 590 -28.52 -21.69 7.39
CA THR A 590 -28.84 -23.04 7.89
C THR A 590 -28.65 -24.10 6.81
N ARG A 591 -29.05 -23.84 5.56
CA ARG A 591 -28.78 -24.74 4.42
C ARG A 591 -27.28 -24.91 4.15
N SER A 592 -26.52 -23.82 4.19
CA SER A 592 -25.07 -23.87 3.96
C SER A 592 -24.34 -24.65 5.06
N LEU A 593 -24.75 -24.50 6.33
CA LEU A 593 -24.17 -25.24 7.45
C LEU A 593 -24.47 -26.74 7.39
N VAL A 594 -25.70 -27.13 7.01
CA VAL A 594 -26.05 -28.54 6.80
C VAL A 594 -25.20 -29.15 5.68
N TRP A 595 -25.03 -28.42 4.58
CA TRP A 595 -24.23 -28.90 3.45
C TRP A 595 -22.74 -29.03 3.82
N LEU A 596 -22.19 -28.04 4.54
CA LEU A 596 -20.80 -28.06 5.03
C LEU A 596 -20.56 -29.21 6.01
N SER A 597 -21.52 -29.50 6.89
CA SER A 597 -21.42 -30.61 7.86
C SER A 597 -21.36 -31.98 7.18
N LEU A 598 -22.10 -32.18 6.09
CA LEU A 598 -22.07 -33.40 5.29
C LEU A 598 -20.73 -33.58 4.56
N VAL A 599 -20.17 -32.50 4.01
CA VAL A 599 -18.87 -32.54 3.33
C VAL A 599 -17.75 -32.83 4.31
N LEU A 600 -17.75 -32.20 5.48
CA LEU A 600 -16.76 -32.46 6.53
C LEU A 600 -16.86 -33.88 7.07
N PHE A 601 -18.08 -34.41 7.25
CA PHE A 601 -18.28 -35.79 7.66
C PHE A 601 -17.75 -36.78 6.60
N ALA A 602 -18.04 -36.55 5.32
CA ALA A 602 -17.52 -37.39 4.23
C ALA A 602 -15.98 -37.34 4.16
N ALA A 603 -15.37 -36.16 4.32
CA ALA A 603 -13.93 -36.00 4.37
C ALA A 603 -13.33 -36.78 5.55
N PHE A 604 -13.96 -36.73 6.73
CA PHE A 604 -13.50 -37.45 7.92
C PHE A 604 -13.57 -38.96 7.75
N VAL A 605 -14.64 -39.48 7.13
CA VAL A 605 -14.78 -40.92 6.82
C VAL A 605 -13.73 -41.39 5.82
N ILE A 606 -13.46 -40.59 4.78
CA ILE A 606 -12.41 -40.91 3.79
C ILE A 606 -11.03 -40.92 4.47
N MET A 607 -10.75 -39.96 5.34
CA MET A 607 -9.50 -39.90 6.10
C MET A 607 -9.31 -41.06 7.07
N PHE A 608 -10.38 -41.71 7.50
CA PHE A 608 -10.33 -42.87 8.40
C PHE A 608 -10.26 -44.22 7.67
N LEU A 609 -10.57 -44.24 6.37
CA LEU A 609 -10.55 -45.44 5.52
C LEU A 609 -9.26 -45.57 4.68
N VAL A 610 -8.52 -44.47 4.51
CA VAL A 610 -7.15 -44.42 3.94
C VAL A 610 -6.15 -44.60 5.07
#